data_AF-A0A5Q4F659-F1
#
_entry.id   AF-A0A5Q4F659-F1
#
_cell.length_a   1.000
_cell.length_b   1.000
_cell.length_c   1.000
_cell.angle_alpha   90.00
_cell.angle_beta   90.00
_cell.angle_gamma   90.00
#
_symmetry.space_group_name_H-M   'P 1'
#
loop_
_entity.id
_entity.type
_entity.pdbx_description
1 polymer ?
#
loop_
_entity_poly.entity_id
_entity_poly.type
_entity_poly.pdbx_seq_one_letter_code
_entity_poly.pdbx_strand_id
1 'polypeptide(L)' 'MIVVDTNILAHFWLLSDHTELCEQLFQWDPEWVAPVLWKSEFRNVVILYLRKKLIDLPEATQITEKAGVFSRSRRKQL' A
#
# COMPACT_ATOMS: atom_id res chain seq x y z
N MET A 1 -13.17 -5.43 9.22
CA MET A 1 -12.18 -6.29 8.57
C MET A 1 -12.55 -6.61 7.12
N ILE A 2 -11.86 -6.02 6.15
CA ILE A 2 -12.04 -6.27 4.70
C ILE A 2 -10.75 -6.77 4.02
N VAL A 3 -10.90 -7.49 2.92
CA VAL A 3 -9.77 -7.89 2.07
C VAL A 3 -9.57 -6.81 1.01
N VAL A 4 -8.34 -6.29 0.88
CA VAL A 4 -7.98 -5.28 -0.11
C VAL A 4 -6.92 -5.84 -1.06
N ASP A 5 -6.94 -5.41 -2.31
CA ASP A 5 -5.93 -5.76 -3.30
C ASP A 5 -4.72 -4.81 -3.24
N THR A 6 -3.71 -5.09 -4.07
CA THR A 6 -2.51 -4.25 -4.17
C THR A 6 -2.82 -2.84 -4.71
N ASN A 7 -3.86 -2.67 -5.53
CA ASN A 7 -4.19 -1.36 -6.09
C ASN A 7 -4.74 -0.42 -5.02
N ILE A 8 -5.60 -0.90 -4.13
CA ILE A 8 -6.07 -0.13 -2.97
C ILE A 8 -4.87 0.28 -2.10
N LEU A 9 -3.94 -0.64 -1.83
CA LEU A 9 -2.72 -0.30 -1.10
C LEU A 9 -1.86 0.73 -1.86
N ALA A 10 -1.75 0.61 -3.18
CA ALA A 10 -1.02 1.58 -4.01
C ALA A 10 -1.66 2.97 -3.93
N HIS A 11 -2.96 3.08 -4.14
CA HIS A 11 -3.70 4.35 -4.07
C HIS A 11 -3.70 4.98 -2.66
N PHE A 12 -3.60 4.15 -1.63
CA PHE A 12 -3.48 4.60 -0.24
C PHE A 12 -2.09 5.16 0.09
N TRP A 13 -1.01 4.52 -0.40
CA TRP A 13 0.36 4.88 -0.05
C TRP A 13 1.07 5.80 -1.05
N LEU A 14 0.58 5.87 -2.29
CA LEU A 14 1.11 6.70 -3.36
C LEU A 14 0.05 7.72 -3.77
N LEU A 15 0.50 8.94 -4.07
CA LEU A 15 -0.39 10.00 -4.56
C LEU A 15 -1.07 9.53 -5.86
N SER A 16 -2.40 9.54 -5.86
CA SER A 16 -3.21 9.16 -7.01
C SER A 16 -4.60 9.80 -6.95
N ASP A 17 -5.33 9.74 -8.06
CA ASP A 17 -6.70 10.27 -8.15
C ASP A 17 -7.69 9.55 -7.19
N HIS A 18 -7.30 8.42 -6.61
CA HIS A 18 -8.10 7.61 -5.69
C HIS A 18 -7.64 7.67 -4.23
N THR A 19 -6.67 8.53 -3.92
CA THR A 19 -6.13 8.64 -2.54
C THR A 19 -7.23 9.00 -1.53
N GLU A 20 -8.08 10.00 -1.82
CA GLU A 20 -9.17 10.39 -0.92
C GLU A 20 -10.17 9.25 -0.67
N LEU A 21 -10.51 8.49 -1.72
CA LEU A 21 -11.42 7.35 -1.59
C LEU A 21 -10.82 6.24 -0.72
N CYS A 22 -9.51 5.97 -0.85
CA CYS A 22 -8.82 4.98 -0.02
C CYS A 22 -8.68 5.42 1.43
N GLU A 23 -8.51 6.72 1.68
CA GLU A 23 -8.53 7.29 3.03
C GLU A 23 -9.91 7.15 3.68
N GLN A 24 -10.99 7.46 2.95
CA GLN A 24 -12.36 7.24 3.41
C GLN A 24 -12.63 5.76 3.70
N LEU A 25 -12.16 4.85 2.84
CA LEU A 25 -12.25 3.40 3.06
C LEU A 25 -11.53 2.98 4.35
N PHE A 26 -10.36 3.56 4.62
CA PHE A 26 -9.58 3.26 5.82
C PHE A 26 -10.25 3.79 7.09
N GLN A 27 -10.90 4.96 7.01
CA GLN A 27 -11.70 5.51 8.11
C GLN A 27 -12.93 4.66 8.41
N TRP A 28 -13.57 4.14 7.37
CA TRP A 28 -14.75 3.28 7.51
C TRP A 28 -14.40 1.92 8.14
N ASP A 29 -13.31 1.29 7.69
CA ASP A 29 -12.84 0.03 8.25
C ASP A 29 -11.30 0.00 8.25
N PRO A 30 -10.65 0.24 9.40
CA PRO A 30 -9.19 0.28 9.48
C PRO A 30 -8.56 -1.12 9.52
N GLU A 31 -9.36 -2.19 9.49
CA GLU A 31 -8.89 -3.57 9.50
C GLU A 31 -8.79 -4.15 8.10
N TRP A 32 -7.67 -3.91 7.41
CA TRP A 32 -7.43 -4.50 6.10
C TRP A 32 -6.58 -5.77 6.17
N VAL A 33 -6.92 -6.72 5.32
CA VAL A 33 -6.15 -7.93 5.05
C VAL A 33 -5.74 -7.91 3.58
N ALA A 34 -4.47 -8.19 3.28
CA ALA A 34 -3.95 -8.21 1.92
C ALA A 34 -3.41 -9.62 1.56
N PRO A 35 -3.60 -10.11 0.31
CA PRO A 35 -3.15 -11.42 -0.14
C PRO A 35 -1.63 -11.62 -0.04
N VAL A 36 -1.15 -12.87 0.08
CA VAL A 36 0.28 -13.19 0.34
C VAL A 36 1.27 -12.47 -0.61
N LEU A 37 0.90 -12.28 -1.88
CA LEU A 37 1.76 -11.69 -2.91
C LEU A 37 1.79 -10.16 -2.93
N TRP A 38 0.96 -9.49 -2.10
CA TRP A 38 0.79 -8.03 -2.15
C TRP A 38 2.12 -7.28 -2.04
N LYS A 39 3.08 -7.79 -1.25
CA LYS A 39 4.38 -7.15 -1.05
C LYS A 39 5.21 -7.06 -2.32
N SER A 40 5.22 -8.13 -3.12
CA SER A 40 5.95 -8.15 -4.39
C SER A 40 5.28 -7.26 -5.42
N GLU A 41 3.96 -7.30 -5.48
CA GLU A 41 3.19 -6.47 -6.42
C GLU A 41 3.30 -4.99 -6.07
N PHE A 42 3.17 -4.63 -4.79
CA PHE A 42 3.31 -3.26 -4.31
C PHE A 42 4.69 -2.68 -4.61
N ARG A 43 5.77 -3.44 -4.36
CA ARG A 43 7.12 -3.00 -4.74
C ARG A 43 7.26 -2.76 -6.24
N ASN A 44 6.64 -3.59 -7.08
CA ASN A 44 6.66 -3.37 -8.53
C ASN A 44 5.99 -2.05 -8.90
N VAL A 45 4.89 -1.69 -8.24
CA VAL A 45 4.23 -0.38 -8.41
C VAL A 45 5.14 0.75 -7.94
N VAL A 46 5.75 0.66 -6.76
CA VAL A 46 6.68 1.68 -6.26
C VAL A 46 7.87 1.87 -7.21
N ILE A 47 8.46 0.77 -7.72
CA ILE A 47 9.54 0.83 -8.72
C ILE A 47 9.07 1.51 -10.01
N LEU A 48 7.83 1.28 -10.45
CA LEU A 48 7.27 1.96 -11.61
C LEU A 48 7.19 3.47 -11.38
N TYR A 49 6.76 3.92 -10.21
CA TYR A 49 6.69 5.35 -9.87
C TYR A 49 8.10 5.98 -9.83
N LEU A 50 9.07 5.27 -9.25
CA LEU A 50 10.48 5.67 -9.24
C LEU A 50 11.04 5.80 -10.67
N ARG A 51 10.77 4.82 -11.55
CA ARG A 51 11.20 4.85 -12.96
C ARG A 51 10.54 5.98 -13.76
N LYS A 52 9.31 6.34 -13.41
CA LYS A 52 8.59 7.49 -13.98
C LYS A 52 9.02 8.83 -13.36
N LYS A 53 9.95 8.84 -12.39
CA LYS A 53 10.40 10.03 -11.64
C LYS A 53 9.26 10.76 -10.93
N LEU A 54 8.20 10.04 -10.55
CA LEU A 54 7.08 10.59 -9.78
C LEU A 54 7.40 10.66 -8.28
N ILE A 55 8.33 9.81 -7.84
CA ILE A 55 8.90 9.76 -6.49
C ILE A 55 10.41 9.57 -6.62
N ASP A 56 11.15 9.91 -5.57
CA ASP A 56 12.59 9.63 -5.49
C ASP A 56 12.90 8.36 -4.69
N LEU A 57 14.19 7.99 -4.64
CA LEU A 57 14.61 6.77 -3.94
C LEU A 57 14.37 6.83 -2.42
N PRO A 58 14.65 7.95 -1.72
CA PRO A 58 14.24 8.13 -0.33
C PRO A 58 12.74 7.90 -0.10
N GLU A 59 11.88 8.52 -0.90
CA GLU A 59 10.44 8.40 -0.80
C GLU A 59 9.97 6.96 -1.06
N ALA A 60 10.47 6.32 -2.12
CA ALA A 60 10.20 4.92 -2.44
C ALA A 60 10.56 3.96 -1.28
N THR A 61 11.70 4.22 -0.63
CA THR A 61 12.17 3.46 0.53
C THR A 61 11.22 3.65 1.71
N GLN A 62 10.90 4.90 2.05
CA GLN A 62 10.01 5.24 3.16
C GLN A 62 8.62 4.63 2.98
N ILE A 63 8.05 4.71 1.78
CA ILE A 63 6.74 4.14 1.44
C ILE A 63 6.75 2.62 1.63
N THR A 64 7.78 1.94 1.11
CA THR A 64 7.90 0.49 1.23
C THR A 64 8.05 0.03 2.67
N GLU A 65 8.77 0.78 3.50
CA GLU A 65 8.91 0.51 4.93
C GLU A 65 7.60 0.69 5.69
N LYS A 66 6.91 1.82 5.51
CA LYS A 66 5.62 2.11 6.15
C LYS A 66 4.55 1.07 5.79
N ALA A 67 4.41 0.77 4.50
CA ALA A 67 3.52 -0.29 4.03
C ALA A 67 3.94 -1.68 4.58
N GLY A 68 5.24 -1.94 4.71
CA GLY A 68 5.75 -3.16 5.31
C GLY A 68 5.34 -3.35 6.77
N VAL A 69 5.34 -2.26 7.56
CA VAL A 69 4.92 -2.25 8.97
C VAL A 69 3.40 -2.46 9.11
N PHE A 70 2.59 -1.91 8.20
CA PHE A 70 1.14 -2.13 8.14
C PHE A 70 0.75 -3.60 8.27
N SER A 71 1.53 -4.51 7.65
CA SER A 71 1.27 -5.95 7.70
C SER A 71 1.80 -6.69 8.92
N ARG A 72 2.74 -6.13 9.68
CA ARG A 72 3.40 -6.84 10.80
C ARG A 72 2.52 -6.92 12.04
N SER A 73 1.63 -5.95 12.23
CA SER A 73 0.71 -5.88 13.37
C SER A 73 -0.53 -6.76 13.22
N ARG A 74 -0.79 -7.35 12.04
CA ARG A 74 -2.09 -8.01 11.74
C ARG A 74 -2.00 -9.29 10.91
N ARG A 75 -0.87 -10.02 10.98
CA ARG A 75 -0.85 -11.43 10.57
C ARG A 75 -1.72 -12.23 11.54
N LYS A 76 -3.03 -12.28 11.31
CA LYS A 76 -3.80 -13.44 11.75
C LYS A 76 -3.31 -14.60 10.91
N GLN A 77 -2.63 -15.52 11.60
CA GLN A 77 -2.38 -16.88 11.12
C GLN A 77 -3.71 -17.40 10.54
N LEU A 78 -3.66 -17.82 9.28
CA LEU A 78 -4.68 -18.69 8.72
C LEU A 78 -4.67 -20.01 9.49
#